data_AF-A0A942DU19-F1
#
_entry.id   AF-A0A942DU19-F1
#
_cell.length_a   1.000
_cell.length_b   1.000
_cell.length_c   1.000
_cell.angle_alpha   90.00
_cell.angle_beta   90.00
_cell.angle_gamma   90.00
#
_symmetry.space_group_name_H-M   'P 1'
#
loop_
_entity.id
_entity.type
_entity.pdbx_description
1 polymer ?
#
loop_
_entity_poly.entity_id
_entity_poly.type
_entity_poly.pdbx_seq_one_letter_code
_entity_poly.pdbx_strand_id
1 'polypeptide(L)' 'MDIEKSPLMQRPDYLVCTCMGVMHSDIVAAIEAGNKTYQDLQDTLMVGTGCSSCVEEVHEILKQELAAK' A
#
# COMPACT_ATOMS: atom_id res chain seq x y z
N MET A 1 -13.67 22.64 -8.08
CA MET A 1 -13.48 21.64 -7.01
C MET A 1 -13.71 20.28 -7.63
N ASP A 2 -12.62 19.54 -7.80
CA ASP A 2 -12.50 18.34 -8.62
C ASP A 2 -13.28 17.17 -8.01
N ILE A 3 -14.45 16.89 -8.59
CA ILE A 3 -15.29 15.72 -8.30
C ILE A 3 -14.94 14.63 -9.33
N GLU A 4 -13.77 13.99 -9.23
CA GLU A 4 -13.40 12.94 -10.21
C GLU A 4 -12.84 11.63 -9.63
N LYS A 5 -12.96 11.38 -8.32
CA LYS A 5 -12.71 10.02 -7.80
C LYS A 5 -13.71 9.68 -6.71
N SER A 6 -14.95 9.36 -7.09
CA SER A 6 -15.92 8.79 -6.15
C SER A 6 -15.34 7.48 -5.60
N PRO A 7 -14.97 7.41 -4.30
CA PRO A 7 -14.03 6.41 -3.78
C PRO A 7 -14.66 5.05 -3.45
N LEU A 8 -15.93 4.82 -3.83
CA LEU A 8 -16.72 3.68 -3.33
C LEU A 8 -16.76 2.46 -4.26
N MET A 9 -16.01 2.43 -5.36
CA MET A 9 -16.19 1.38 -6.40
C MET A 9 -14.95 0.56 -6.76
N GLN A 10 -13.85 0.60 -5.99
CA GLN A 10 -12.64 -0.16 -6.34
C GLN A 10 -12.13 -0.98 -5.15
N ARG A 11 -12.66 -2.21 -5.02
CA ARG A 11 -12.30 -3.25 -4.03
C ARG A 11 -12.47 -2.81 -2.56
N PRO A 12 -12.78 -3.73 -1.63
CA PRO A 12 -12.76 -3.38 -0.22
C PRO A 12 -11.32 -3.04 0.14
N ASP A 13 -11.03 -1.74 0.27
CA ASP A 13 -9.78 -1.31 0.88
C ASP A 13 -9.75 -1.82 2.32
N TYR A 14 -8.63 -2.39 2.71
CA TYR A 14 -8.48 -3.07 3.99
C TYR A 14 -7.17 -2.65 4.64
N LEU A 15 -7.16 -2.74 5.97
CA LEU A 15 -6.03 -2.30 6.78
C LEU A 15 -4.91 -3.33 6.72
N VAL A 16 -3.77 -2.95 6.16
CA VAL A 16 -2.57 -3.82 6.04
C VAL A 16 -1.65 -3.61 7.23
N CYS A 17 -1.30 -2.35 7.55
CA CYS A 17 -0.49 -2.05 8.73
C CYS A 17 -1.36 -1.43 9.82
N THR A 18 -1.67 -2.20 10.86
CA THR A 18 -2.40 -1.72 12.02
C THR A 18 -1.61 -0.71 12.86
N CYS A 19 -0.28 -0.84 12.93
CA CYS A 19 0.56 0.09 13.68
C CYS A 19 0.60 1.50 13.08
N MET A 20 0.73 1.59 11.76
CA MET A 20 0.86 2.87 11.05
C MET A 20 -0.45 3.33 10.41
N GLY A 21 -1.52 2.54 10.49
CA GLY A 21 -2.80 2.88 9.88
C GLY A 21 -2.79 2.83 8.35
N VAL A 22 -1.92 2.01 7.76
CA VAL A 22 -1.71 1.97 6.30
C VAL A 22 -2.69 0.98 5.67
N MET A 23 -3.45 1.45 4.70
CA MET A 23 -4.42 0.66 3.96
C MET A 23 -3.79 0.05 2.69
N HIS A 24 -4.44 -0.95 2.11
CA HIS A 24 -4.00 -1.55 0.85
C HIS A 24 -3.93 -0.50 -0.27
N SER A 25 -4.92 0.40 -0.32
CA SER A 25 -4.95 1.50 -1.30
C SER A 25 -3.73 2.44 -1.20
N ASP A 26 -3.25 2.73 0.01
CA ASP A 26 -2.05 3.55 0.23
C ASP A 26 -0.80 2.89 -0.36
N ILE A 27 -0.68 1.57 -0.19
CA ILE A 27 0.43 0.79 -0.75
C ILE A 27 0.38 0.82 -2.28
N VAL A 28 -0.79 0.57 -2.88
CA VAL A 28 -0.96 0.63 -4.34
C VAL A 28 -0.67 2.03 -4.87
N ALA A 29 -1.19 3.08 -4.22
CA ALA A 29 -0.94 4.46 -4.61
C ALA A 29 0.56 4.81 -4.55
N ALA A 30 1.28 4.32 -3.53
CA ALA A 30 2.73 4.46 -3.43
C ALA A 30 3.45 3.73 -4.58
N ILE A 31 3.01 2.51 -4.95
CA ILE A 31 3.57 1.77 -6.08
C ILE A 31 3.32 2.51 -7.41
N GLU A 32 2.12 3.06 -7.60
CA GLU A 32 1.77 3.88 -8.76
C GLU A 32 2.59 5.17 -8.83
N ALA A 33 2.92 5.77 -7.69
CA ALA A 33 3.80 6.94 -7.59
C ALA A 33 5.27 6.65 -7.96
N GLY A 34 5.65 5.36 -8.07
CA GLY A 34 6.97 4.93 -8.52
C GLY A 34 7.76 4.13 -7.49
N ASN A 35 7.19 3.86 -6.31
CA ASN A 35 7.83 3.05 -5.28
C ASN A 35 7.78 1.57 -5.68
N LYS A 36 8.89 1.04 -6.19
CA LYS A 36 8.96 -0.34 -6.71
C LYS A 36 9.66 -1.30 -5.76
N THR A 37 10.07 -0.83 -4.59
CA THR A 37 10.74 -1.66 -3.59
C THR A 37 10.03 -1.57 -2.25
N TYR A 38 10.18 -2.62 -1.46
CA TYR A 38 9.68 -2.62 -0.09
C TYR A 38 10.31 -1.49 0.73
N GLN A 39 11.57 -1.17 0.47
CA GLN A 39 12.29 -0.08 1.14
C GLN A 39 11.65 1.27 0.83
N ASP A 40 11.26 1.52 -0.42
CA ASP A 40 10.55 2.77 -0.78
C ASP A 40 9.18 2.86 -0.06
N LEU A 41 8.47 1.74 0.05
CA LEU A 41 7.20 1.66 0.78
C LEU A 41 7.39 1.85 2.28
N GLN A 42 8.46 1.29 2.84
CA GLN A 42 8.84 1.47 4.23
C GLN A 42 9.23 2.93 4.51
N ASP A 43 9.98 3.58 3.63
CA ASP A 43 10.36 4.98 3.82
C ASP A 43 9.18 5.95 3.64
N THR A 44 8.23 5.61 2.76
CA THR A 44 7.07 6.46 2.47
C THR A 44 5.93 6.27 3.48
N LEU A 45 5.59 5.00 3.78
CA LEU A 45 4.42 4.62 4.57
C LEU A 45 4.78 4.11 5.96
N MET A 46 6.08 3.97 6.26
CA MET A 46 6.58 3.46 7.55
C MET A 46 6.11 2.05 7.89
N VAL A 47 5.62 1.29 6.90
CA VAL A 47 5.16 -0.09 7.08
C VAL A 47 6.28 -0.98 7.58
N GLY A 48 5.95 -1.92 8.48
CA GLY A 48 6.94 -2.86 9.01
C GLY A 48 7.95 -2.30 10.02
N THR A 49 7.89 -1.01 10.36
CA THR A 49 8.78 -0.39 11.38
C THR A 49 8.32 -0.58 12.82
N GLY A 50 7.05 -0.95 13.02
CA GLY A 50 6.43 -1.20 14.33
C GLY A 50 6.49 -2.67 14.75
N CYS A 51 5.36 -3.36 14.67
CA CYS A 51 5.23 -4.77 15.07
C CYS A 51 5.72 -5.79 14.02
N SER A 52 6.12 -5.31 12.84
CA SER A 52 6.50 -6.10 11.65
C SER A 52 5.52 -7.17 11.16
N SER A 53 4.28 -7.23 11.68
CA SER A 53 3.29 -8.25 11.27
C SER A 53 2.80 -8.07 9.83
N CYS A 54 2.82 -6.85 9.31
CA CYS A 54 2.36 -6.53 7.95
C CYS A 54 3.44 -6.73 6.88
N VAL A 55 4.68 -7.04 7.25
CA VAL A 55 5.83 -7.05 6.33
C VAL A 55 5.64 -8.08 5.20
N GLU A 56 5.27 -9.30 5.56
CA GLU A 56 5.03 -10.37 4.60
C GLU A 56 3.94 -10.00 3.60
N GLU A 57 2.83 -9.44 4.09
CA GLU A 57 1.71 -8.99 3.26
C GLU A 57 2.09 -7.83 2.33
N VAL A 58 2.82 -6.82 2.81
CA VAL A 58 3.32 -5.73 1.95
C VAL A 58 4.22 -6.26 0.84
N HIS A 59 5.08 -7.24 1.14
CA HIS A 59 5.92 -7.88 0.13
C HIS A 59 5.10 -8.65 -0.90
N GLU A 60 4.03 -9.33 -0.51
CA GLU A 60 3.11 -10.00 -1.43
C GLU A 60 2.39 -9.01 -2.34
N ILE A 61 1.79 -7.95 -1.76
CA ILE A 61 1.11 -6.89 -2.52
C ILE A 61 2.07 -6.28 -3.53
N LEU A 62 3.28 -5.90 -3.10
CA LEU A 62 4.29 -5.34 -3.99
C LEU A 62 4.63 -6.28 -5.15
N LYS A 63 4.83 -7.57 -4.87
CA LYS A 63 5.12 -8.56 -5.92
C LYS A 63 3.95 -8.72 -6.90
N GLN A 64 2.73 -8.78 -6.38
CA GLN A 64 1.52 -8.91 -7.21
C GLN A 64 1.34 -7.69 -8.11
N GLU A 65 1.45 -6.48 -7.57
CA GLU A 65 1.30 -5.23 -8.32
C GLU A 65 2.42 -5.05 -9.36
N LEU A 66 3.66 -5.46 -9.05
CA LEU A 66 4.76 -5.44 -10.01
C LEU A 66 4.64 -6.52 -11.09
N ALA A 67 4.08 -7.69 -10.77
CA ALA A 67 3.87 -8.78 -11.72
C ALA A 67 2.63 -8.58 -12.60
N ALA A 68 1.65 -7.78 -12.13
CA ALA A 68 0.45 -7.42 -12.89
C ALA A 68 0.68 -6.31 -13.92
N LYS A 69 1.86 -5.67 -13.94
CA LYS A 69 2.30 -4.68 -14.92
C LYS A 69 3.20 -5.29 -15.99
#